data_AF-A0A9N8K634-F1
#
_entry.id   AF-A0A9N8K634-F1
#
_cell.length_a   1.000
_cell.length_b   1.000
_cell.length_c   1.000
_cell.angle_alpha   90.00
_cell.angle_beta   90.00
_cell.angle_gamma   90.00
#
_symmetry.space_group_name_H-M   'P 1'
#
loop_
_entity.id
_entity.type
_entity.pdbx_description
1 polymer ?
#
loop_
_entity_poly.entity_id
_entity_poly.type
_entity_poly.pdbx_seq_one_letter_code
_entity_poly.pdbx_strand_id
1 'polypeptide(L)'
;MADRPQEPVRPARERKSSPVKTGYLVLYNAVSTILWATILGRVLLVSSVHGTKYVFPAVGEFAKWTQTLALLEVVHAAVGEFGVP
;
A
#
# COMPACT_ATOMS: atom_id res chain seq x y z
N MET A 1 -47.75 8.36 25.27
CA MET A 1 -46.32 8.63 24.99
C MET A 1 -45.53 7.50 25.64
N ALA A 2 -45.22 6.43 24.90
CA ALA A 2 -44.45 5.31 25.45
C ALA A 2 -42.97 5.67 25.33
N ASP A 3 -42.31 5.81 26.48
CA ASP A 3 -40.87 6.01 26.58
C ASP A 3 -40.19 4.72 26.12
N ARG A 4 -39.50 4.76 24.97
CA ARG A 4 -38.74 3.59 24.51
C ARG A 4 -37.49 3.49 25.40
N PRO A 5 -37.17 2.31 25.96
CA PRO A 5 -35.88 2.12 26.61
C PRO A 5 -34.78 2.44 25.58
N GLN A 6 -34.00 3.48 25.85
CA GLN A 6 -32.79 3.76 25.09
C GLN A 6 -31.81 2.61 25.37
N GLU A 7 -31.61 1.72 24.39
CA GLU A 7 -30.54 0.73 24.49
C GLU A 7 -29.20 1.46 24.65
N PRO A 8 -28.33 1.04 25.57
CA PRO A 8 -27.03 1.67 25.73
C PRO A 8 -26.23 1.51 24.44
N VAL A 9 -25.95 2.62 23.77
CA VAL A 9 -25.01 2.68 22.64
C VAL A 9 -23.67 2.18 23.15
N ARG A 10 -23.33 0.91 22.88
CA ARG A 10 -22.03 0.35 23.23
C ARG A 10 -20.97 1.24 22.58
N PRO A 11 -20.04 1.83 23.34
CA PRO A 11 -19.01 2.66 22.75
C PRO A 11 -18.28 1.80 21.71
N ALA A 12 -18.27 2.26 20.46
CA ALA A 12 -17.53 1.61 19.39
C ALA A 12 -16.10 1.41 19.89
N ARG A 13 -15.72 0.15 20.10
CA ARG A 13 -14.44 -0.22 20.71
C ARG A 13 -13.34 0.40 19.86
N GLU A 14 -12.76 1.49 20.34
CA GLU A 14 -11.66 2.18 19.68
C GLU A 14 -10.52 1.16 19.57
N ARG A 15 -10.33 0.62 18.36
CA ARG A 15 -9.28 -0.38 18.10
C ARG A 15 -7.97 0.37 18.25
N LYS A 16 -7.38 0.34 19.44
CA LYS A 16 -6.03 0.87 19.70
C LYS A 16 -5.10 0.23 18.68
N SER A 17 -4.59 1.05 17.74
CA SER A 17 -3.57 0.61 16.80
C SER A 17 -2.38 0.12 17.61
N SER A 18 -2.01 -1.15 17.42
CA SER A 18 -0.80 -1.68 18.04
C SER A 18 0.41 -0.94 17.46
N PRO A 19 1.38 -0.52 18.29
CA PRO A 19 2.62 0.14 17.81
C PRO A 19 3.34 -0.68 16.74
N VAL A 20 3.23 -2.01 16.81
CA VAL A 20 3.76 -2.95 15.80
C VAL A 20 3.06 -2.79 14.46
N LYS A 21 1.73 -2.62 14.45
CA LYS A 21 0.96 -2.37 13.22
C LYS A 21 1.33 -1.03 12.61
N THR A 22 1.49 0.01 13.43
CA THR A 22 1.94 1.33 12.96
C THR A 22 3.34 1.26 12.36
N GLY A 23 4.31 0.60 13.00
CA GLY A 23 5.66 0.43 12.47
C GLY A 23 5.70 -0.32 11.14
N TYR A 24 4.91 -1.41 11.03
CA TYR A 24 4.75 -2.16 9.78
C TYR A 24 4.20 -1.27 8.65
N LEU A 25 3.13 -0.52 8.90
CA LEU A 25 2.51 0.38 7.91
C LEU A 25 3.48 1.49 7.45
N VAL A 26 4.32 1.99 8.35
CA VAL A 26 5.34 3.00 8.03
C VAL A 26 6.44 2.40 7.14
N LEU A 27 6.97 1.23 7.51
CA LEU A 27 8.00 0.55 6.71
C LEU A 27 7.46 0.21 5.32
N TYR A 28 6.24 -0.30 5.25
CA TYR A 28 5.53 -0.59 4.00
C TYR A 28 5.42 0.66 3.11
N ASN A 29 4.90 1.77 3.65
CA ASN A 29 4.76 3.01 2.88
C ASN A 29 6.12 3.56 2.44
N ALA A 30 7.16 3.44 3.28
CA ALA A 30 8.50 3.86 2.92
C ALA A 30 9.07 3.04 1.76
N VAL A 31 8.96 1.72 1.82
CA VAL A 31 9.40 0.81 0.74
C VAL A 31 8.64 1.11 -0.56
N SER A 32 7.31 1.24 -0.48
CA SER A 32 6.47 1.58 -1.64
C SER A 32 6.89 2.93 -2.25
N THR A 33 7.13 3.94 -1.42
CA THR A 33 7.56 5.27 -1.87
C THR A 33 8.92 5.22 -2.59
N ILE A 34 9.91 4.50 -2.05
CA ILE A 34 11.23 4.32 -2.68
C ILE A 34 11.10 3.65 -4.04
N LEU A 35 10.23 2.65 -4.13
CA LEU A 35 10.03 1.86 -5.34
C LEU A 35 9.40 2.72 -6.45
N TRP A 36 8.36 3.49 -6.12
CA TRP A 36 7.73 4.47 -7.03
C TRP A 36 8.69 5.61 -7.43
N ALA A 37 9.47 6.13 -6.48
CA ALA A 37 10.48 7.16 -6.76
C ALA A 37 11.56 6.64 -7.73
N THR A 38 11.96 5.37 -7.59
CA THR A 38 12.94 4.74 -8.50
C THR A 38 12.37 4.60 -9.91
N ILE A 39 11.11 4.17 -10.05
CA ILE A 39 10.43 4.11 -11.36
C ILE A 39 10.36 5.51 -11.98
N LEU A 40 9.89 6.50 -11.23
CA LEU A 40 9.76 7.88 -11.72
C LEU A 40 11.12 8.45 -12.14
N GLY A 41 12.16 8.25 -11.32
CA GLY A 41 13.53 8.67 -11.63
C GLY A 41 14.05 8.04 -12.92
N ARG A 42 13.84 6.74 -13.12
CA ARG A 42 14.23 6.06 -14.37
C ARG A 42 13.43 6.57 -15.58
N VAL A 43 12.13 6.81 -15.44
CA VAL A 43 11.29 7.39 -16.51
C VAL A 43 11.80 8.76 -16.91
N LEU A 44 12.05 9.65 -15.95
CA LEU A 44 12.53 11.01 -16.20
C LEU A 44 13.92 11.00 -16.84
N LEU A 45 14.84 10.19 -16.34
CA LEU A 45 16.19 10.09 -16.87
C LEU A 45 16.19 9.57 -18.30
N VAL A 46 15.50 8.46 -18.58
CA VAL A 46 15.43 7.87 -19.92
C VAL A 46 14.73 8.81 -20.90
N SER A 47 13.63 9.45 -20.48
CA SER A 47 12.93 10.44 -21.31
C SER A 47 13.82 11.63 -21.65
N SER A 48 14.62 12.11 -20.70
CA SER A 48 15.47 13.29 -20.89
C SER A 48 16.70 13.01 -21.74
N VAL A 49 17.29 11.81 -21.63
CA VAL A 49 18.56 11.48 -22.31
C VAL A 49 18.34 10.82 -23.67
N HIS A 50 17.35 9.93 -23.80
CA HIS A 50 17.16 9.10 -24.99
C HIS A 50 15.84 9.38 -25.72
N GLY A 51 14.91 10.10 -25.08
CA GLY A 51 13.56 10.33 -25.57
C GLY A 51 12.57 9.26 -25.11
N THR A 52 11.28 9.60 -25.13
CA THR A 52 10.19 8.81 -24.55
C THR A 52 10.05 7.39 -25.13
N LYS A 53 10.51 7.16 -26.36
CA LYS A 53 10.44 5.85 -27.03
C LYS A 53 11.29 4.75 -26.36
N TYR A 54 12.30 5.11 -25.56
CA TYR A 54 13.16 4.13 -24.87
C TYR A 54 12.75 3.87 -23.42
N VAL A 55 11.71 4.55 -22.91
CA VAL A 55 11.27 4.42 -21.52
C VAL A 55 10.76 3.01 -21.23
N PHE A 56 9.92 2.45 -22.09
CA PHE A 56 9.37 1.11 -21.89
C PHE A 56 10.44 0.00 -21.86
N PRO A 57 11.38 -0.10 -22.82
CA PRO A 57 12.43 -1.11 -22.75
C PRO A 57 13.41 -0.91 -21.59
N ALA A 58 13.64 0.32 -21.11
CA ALA A 58 14.57 0.59 -20.01
C ALA A 58 13.95 0.41 -18.61
N VAL A 59 12.65 0.66 -18.47
CA VAL A 59 11.96 0.69 -17.16
C VAL A 59 11.01 -0.49 -16.97
N GLY A 60 10.56 -1.13 -18.05
CA GLY A 60 9.52 -2.15 -18.04
C GLY A 60 9.85 -3.38 -17.19
N GLU A 61 11.09 -3.87 -17.20
CA GLU A 61 11.50 -5.02 -16.39
C GLU A 61 11.43 -4.69 -14.89
N PHE A 62 11.98 -3.55 -14.50
CA PHE A 62 11.96 -3.10 -13.11
C PHE A 62 10.54 -2.79 -12.61
N ALA A 63 9.70 -2.22 -13.49
CA ALA A 63 8.30 -1.95 -13.20
C ALA A 63 7.51 -3.26 -12.99
N LYS A 64 7.76 -4.30 -13.79
CA LYS A 64 7.13 -5.62 -13.61
C LYS A 64 7.46 -6.23 -12.25
N TRP A 65 8.74 -6.26 -11.86
CA TRP A 65 9.14 -6.78 -10.54
C TRP A 65 8.55 -5.98 -9.38
N THR A 66 8.50 -4.64 -9.53
CA THR A 66 7.82 -3.75 -8.58
C THR A 66 6.33 -4.09 -8.44
N GLN A 67 5.65 -4.28 -9.58
CA GLN A 67 4.23 -4.64 -9.61
C GLN A 67 3.97 -6.00 -8.98
N THR A 68 4.83 -7.00 -9.20
CA THR A 68 4.70 -8.32 -8.57
C THR A 68 4.81 -8.23 -7.05
N LEU A 69 5.76 -7.44 -6.53
CA LEU A 69 5.89 -7.20 -5.09
C LEU A 69 4.66 -6.48 -4.53
N ALA A 70 4.15 -5.45 -5.21
CA ALA A 70 2.94 -4.74 -4.81
C ALA A 70 1.70 -5.65 -4.82
N LEU A 71 1.56 -6.54 -5.80
CA LEU A 71 0.50 -7.55 -5.84
C LEU A 71 0.60 -8.53 -4.67
N LEU A 72 1.81 -9.02 -4.37
CA LEU A 72 2.05 -9.91 -3.22
C LEU A 72 1.73 -9.22 -1.89
N GLU A 73 1.98 -7.91 -1.79
CA GLU A 73 1.61 -7.08 -0.64
C GLU A 73 0.10 -6.93 -0.49
N VAL A 74 -0.62 -6.63 -1.59
CA VAL A 74 -2.09 -6.54 -1.58
C VAL A 74 -2.73 -7.90 -1.24
N VAL A 75 -2.19 -8.99 -1.79
CA VAL A 75 -2.63 -10.36 -1.46
C VAL A 75 -2.36 -10.67 0.02
N HIS A 76 -1.18 -10.32 0.55
CA HIS A 76 -0.90 -10.49 1.99
C HIS A 76 -1.85 -9.67 2.87
N ALA A 77 -2.15 -8.42 2.50
CA ALA A 77 -3.09 -7.58 3.24
C ALA A 77 -4.51 -8.17 3.21
N ALA A 78 -4.99 -8.60 2.03
CA ALA A 78 -6.30 -9.23 1.88
C ALA A 78 -6.37 -10.56 2.65
N VAL A 79 -5.39 -11.44 2.51
CA VAL A 79 -5.38 -12.72 3.23
C VAL A 79 -5.25 -12.52 4.75
N GLY A 80 -4.45 -11.57 5.22
CA GLY A 80 -4.35 -11.23 6.65
C GLY A 80 -5.58 -10.52 7.22
N GLU A 81 -6.41 -9.91 6.38
CA GLU A 81 -7.72 -9.36 6.76
C GLU A 81 -8.82 -10.44 6.76
N PHE A 82 -8.66 -11.52 5.97
CA PHE A 82 -9.64 -12.59 5.80
C PHE A 82 -9.27 -13.97 6.40
N GLY A 83 -8.10 -14.18 7.02
CA GLY A 83 -7.73 -15.41 7.74
C GLY A 83 -6.61 -15.15 8.75
N VAL A 84 -6.62 -15.64 10.00
CA VAL A 84 -7.05 -16.93 10.58
C VAL A 84 -7.59 -16.66 12.01
N PRO A 85 -8.56 -17.43 12.55
CA PRO A 85 -9.05 -17.31 13.93
C PRO A 85 -7.96 -17.42 15.01
#